data_AF-A0A7C1S8Z3-F1
#
_entry.id   AF-A0A7C1S8Z3-F1
#
_cell.length_a   1.000
_cell.length_b   1.000
_cell.length_c   1.000
_cell.angle_alpha   90.00
_cell.angle_beta   90.00
_cell.angle_gamma   90.00
#
_symmetry.space_group_name_H-M   'P 1'
#
loop_
_entity.id
_entity.type
_entity.pdbx_description
1 polymer ?
#
loop_
_entity_poly.entity_id
_entity_poly.type
_entity_poly.pdbx_seq_one_letter_code
_entity_poly.pdbx_strand_id
1 'polypeptide(L)'
;MEDGNLLFYFFVIFFSAKIMGEICVRLKMPAIIGELMAGVLLGNYVLGIIDYSNHVLMSIAEIGVIFLMFHVGLEIRVKDLFAVGRTAVLVGILGAMLPLVLGFACMFFLGYQFVESLFVATAVLATSVGISVKVLQDLG
;
A
#
# COMPACT_ATOMS: atom_id res chain seq x y z
N MET A 1 -6.36 -15.46 27.31
CA MET A 1 -4.88 -15.63 27.27
C MET A 1 -4.37 -15.09 25.94
N GLU A 2 -4.76 -13.86 25.57
CA GLU A 2 -4.59 -13.32 24.20
C GLU A 2 -3.52 -12.22 24.12
N ASP A 3 -3.13 -11.59 25.24
CA ASP A 3 -2.21 -10.44 25.24
C ASP A 3 -0.72 -10.84 25.30
N GLY A 4 -0.39 -12.05 25.77
CA GLY A 4 0.99 -12.50 25.98
C GLY A 4 1.81 -12.67 24.70
N ASN A 5 1.15 -12.81 23.54
CA ASN A 5 1.82 -13.05 22.25
C ASN A 5 2.00 -11.77 21.42
N LEU A 6 1.47 -10.61 21.86
CA LEU A 6 1.56 -9.38 21.08
C LEU A 6 3.00 -8.89 20.92
N LEU A 7 3.77 -8.93 22.01
CA LEU A 7 5.21 -8.60 21.98
C LEU A 7 6.00 -9.54 21.08
N PHE A 8 5.64 -10.83 21.08
CA PHE A 8 6.22 -11.81 20.18
C PHE A 8 5.89 -11.50 18.73
N TYR A 9 4.63 -11.14 18.42
CA TYR A 9 4.25 -10.72 17.07
C TYR A 9 5.00 -9.47 16.63
N PHE A 10 5.11 -8.44 17.47
CA PHE A 10 5.93 -7.28 17.12
C PHE A 10 7.38 -7.63 16.88
N PHE A 11 7.97 -8.48 17.73
CA PHE A 11 9.33 -8.93 17.53
C PHE A 11 9.49 -9.60 16.17
N VAL A 12 8.63 -10.58 15.83
CA VAL A 12 8.70 -11.31 14.56
C VAL A 12 8.44 -10.38 13.36
N ILE A 13 7.45 -9.49 13.43
CA ILE A 13 7.14 -8.51 12.37
C ILE A 13 8.33 -7.60 12.14
N PHE A 14 8.81 -6.91 13.17
CA PHE A 14 9.90 -5.94 13.00
C PHE A 14 11.21 -6.61 12.60
N PHE A 15 11.51 -7.77 13.19
CA PHE A 15 12.73 -8.52 12.88
C PHE A 15 12.75 -9.00 11.43
N SER A 16 11.68 -9.66 10.99
CA SER A 16 11.57 -10.15 9.61
C SER A 16 11.50 -9.02 8.58
N ALA A 17 10.73 -7.97 8.85
CA ALA A 17 10.63 -6.80 7.98
C ALA A 17 11.98 -6.11 7.82
N LYS A 18 12.75 -5.96 8.91
CA LYS A 18 14.10 -5.41 8.85
C LYS A 18 15.06 -6.27 8.03
N ILE A 19 15.06 -7.59 8.23
CA ILE A 19 15.93 -8.49 7.47
C ILE A 19 15.57 -8.47 5.99
N MET A 20 14.30 -8.62 5.65
CA MET A 20 13.85 -8.64 4.25
C MET A 20 14.04 -7.27 3.58
N GLY A 21 13.75 -6.18 4.29
CA GLY A 21 14.01 -4.82 3.81
C GLY A 21 15.49 -4.59 3.49
N GLU A 22 16.39 -4.99 4.39
CA GLU A 22 17.85 -4.91 4.18
C GLU A 22 18.30 -5.77 2.98
N ILE A 23 17.74 -6.96 2.82
CA ILE A 23 18.00 -7.81 1.64
C ILE A 23 17.57 -7.09 0.36
N CYS A 24 16.38 -6.48 0.33
CA CYS A 24 15.90 -5.73 -0.84
C CYS A 24 16.81 -4.53 -1.15
N VAL A 25 17.25 -3.79 -0.13
CA VAL A 25 18.19 -2.66 -0.32
C VAL A 25 19.51 -3.15 -0.92
N ARG A 26 20.06 -4.29 -0.45
CA ARG A 26 21.28 -4.89 -1.02
C ARG A 26 21.11 -5.33 -2.47
N LEU A 27 19.89 -5.72 -2.85
CA LEU A 27 19.51 -6.04 -4.22
C LEU A 27 19.14 -4.80 -5.05
N LYS A 28 19.34 -3.58 -4.53
CA LYS A 28 19.00 -2.30 -5.17
C LYS A 28 17.51 -2.11 -5.43
N MET A 29 16.67 -2.66 -4.55
CA MET A 29 15.22 -2.49 -4.57
C MET A 29 14.77 -1.63 -3.38
N PRO A 30 13.62 -0.93 -3.48
CA PRO A 30 13.01 -0.24 -2.34
C PRO A 30 12.79 -1.18 -1.14
N ALA A 31 13.09 -0.72 0.07
CA ALA A 31 13.01 -1.53 1.28
C ALA A 31 11.58 -2.04 1.54
N ILE A 32 10.57 -1.22 1.26
CA ILE A 32 9.15 -1.59 1.39
C ILE A 32 8.77 -2.89 0.67
N ILE A 33 9.44 -3.25 -0.44
CA ILE A 33 9.19 -4.52 -1.12
C ILE A 33 9.50 -5.69 -0.19
N GLY A 34 10.62 -5.63 0.53
CA GLY A 34 11.02 -6.64 1.50
C GLY A 34 10.11 -6.67 2.71
N GLU A 35 9.68 -5.51 3.20
CA GLU A 35 8.73 -5.40 4.32
C GLU A 35 7.37 -6.05 3.98
N LEU A 36 6.86 -5.81 2.76
CA LEU A 36 5.63 -6.44 2.26
C LEU A 36 5.79 -7.96 2.09
N MET A 37 6.92 -8.40 1.55
CA MET A 37 7.23 -9.83 1.43
C MET A 37 7.28 -10.51 2.79
N ALA A 38 7.90 -9.88 3.80
CA ALA A 38 7.89 -10.39 5.17
C ALA A 38 6.45 -10.56 5.69
N GLY A 39 5.58 -9.57 5.47
CA GLY A 39 4.17 -9.66 5.86
C GLY A 39 3.42 -10.81 5.17
N VAL A 40 3.61 -10.98 3.85
CA VAL A 40 3.01 -12.09 3.09
C VAL A 40 3.49 -13.44 3.61
N LEU A 41 4.79 -13.59 3.87
CA LEU A 41 5.37 -14.84 4.39
C LEU A 41 4.85 -15.16 5.79
N LEU A 42 4.73 -14.16 6.67
CA LEU A 42 4.30 -14.38 8.06
C LEU A 42 2.79 -14.60 8.22
N GLY A 43 1.99 -14.17 7.23
CA GLY A 43 0.54 -14.25 7.29
C GLY A 43 0.00 -15.68 7.29
N ASN A 44 -1.28 -15.81 7.65
CA ASN A 44 -2.02 -17.08 7.77
C ASN A 44 -1.95 -17.97 6.53
N TYR A 45 -1.82 -17.39 5.33
CA TYR A 45 -1.81 -18.14 4.08
C TYR A 45 -0.46 -18.78 3.73
N VAL A 46 0.65 -18.38 4.39
CA VAL A 46 1.98 -18.91 4.09
C VAL A 46 2.57 -19.64 5.29
N LEU A 47 3.02 -18.93 6.34
CA LEU A 47 3.61 -19.56 7.52
C LEU A 47 2.64 -19.72 8.69
N GLY A 48 1.53 -18.98 8.73
CA GLY A 48 0.57 -19.13 9.83
C GLY A 48 1.02 -18.53 11.16
N ILE A 49 2.05 -17.68 11.16
CA ILE A 49 2.65 -17.15 12.40
C ILE A 49 1.82 -15.98 12.94
N ILE A 50 1.27 -15.15 12.05
CA ILE A 50 0.49 -13.97 12.42
C ILE A 50 -0.94 -14.13 11.94
N ASP A 51 -1.85 -14.10 12.91
CA ASP A 51 -3.29 -14.15 12.65
C ASP A 51 -3.85 -12.76 12.33
N TYR A 52 -4.41 -12.62 11.12
CA TYR A 52 -5.09 -11.39 10.69
C TYR A 52 -6.40 -11.13 11.44
N SER A 53 -6.93 -12.12 12.16
CA SER A 53 -8.11 -11.95 13.02
C SER A 53 -7.81 -11.13 14.28
N ASN A 54 -6.53 -10.86 14.58
CA ASN A 54 -6.13 -10.05 15.71
C ASN A 54 -6.44 -8.56 15.47
N HIS A 55 -7.54 -8.10 16.08
CA HIS A 55 -8.04 -6.73 15.90
C HIS A 55 -7.05 -5.67 16.40
N VAL A 56 -6.29 -5.96 17.48
CA VAL A 56 -5.31 -5.03 18.04
C VAL A 56 -4.16 -4.80 17.05
N LEU A 57 -3.65 -5.87 16.43
CA LEU A 57 -2.59 -5.77 15.44
C LEU A 57 -3.06 -4.96 14.21
N MET A 58 -4.30 -5.17 13.78
CA MET A 58 -4.89 -4.45 12.64
C MET A 58 -5.06 -2.96 12.93
N SER A 59 -5.58 -2.60 14.11
CA SER A 59 -5.68 -1.19 14.53
C SER A 59 -4.31 -0.51 14.62
N ILE A 60 -3.29 -1.22 15.09
CA ILE A 60 -1.92 -0.67 15.16
C ILE A 60 -1.32 -0.48 13.76
N ALA A 61 -1.59 -1.38 12.82
CA ALA A 61 -1.19 -1.23 11.43
C ALA A 61 -1.86 0.00 10.78
N GLU A 62 -3.16 0.21 11.00
CA GLU A 62 -3.88 1.40 10.52
C GLU A 62 -3.29 2.69 11.09
N ILE A 63 -3.00 2.72 12.39
CA ILE A 63 -2.33 3.85 13.05
C ILE A 63 -0.96 4.10 12.40
N GLY A 64 -0.18 3.05 12.10
CA GLY A 64 1.10 3.17 11.40
C GLY A 64 0.97 3.83 10.02
N VAL A 65 -0.04 3.44 9.23
CA VAL A 65 -0.31 4.05 7.92
C VAL A 65 -0.74 5.52 8.07
N ILE A 66 -1.56 5.84 9.08
CA ILE A 66 -1.97 7.23 9.36
C ILE A 66 -0.74 8.08 9.70
N PHE A 67 0.15 7.60 10.59
CA PHE A 67 1.38 8.30 10.92
C PHE A 67 2.31 8.49 9.72
N LEU A 68 2.42 7.48 8.85
CA LEU A 68 3.19 7.59 7.62
C LEU A 68 2.63 8.69 6.71
N MET A 69 1.31 8.69 6.44
CA MET A 69 0.68 9.71 5.60
C MET A 69 0.72 11.09 6.21
N PHE A 70 0.62 11.18 7.54
CA PHE A 70 0.78 12.44 8.24
C PHE A 70 2.21 12.98 8.14
N HIS A 71 3.21 12.14 8.37
CA HIS A 71 4.62 12.51 8.23
C HIS A 71 4.93 13.01 6.81
N VAL A 72 4.48 12.27 5.81
CA VAL A 72 4.58 12.67 4.40
C VAL A 72 3.92 14.03 4.17
N GLY A 73 2.73 14.25 4.72
CA GLY A 73 2.02 15.53 4.63
C GLY A 73 2.81 16.69 5.26
N LEU A 74 3.54 16.45 6.36
CA LEU A 74 4.37 17.45 7.03
C LEU A 74 5.61 17.85 6.21
N GLU A 75 6.13 16.98 5.36
CA GLU A 75 7.26 17.28 4.47
C GLU A 75 6.85 18.15 3.27
N ILE A 76 5.56 18.14 2.89
CA ILE A 76 5.05 18.88 1.74
C ILE A 76 4.86 20.36 2.09
N ARG A 77 5.61 21.24 1.40
CA ARG A 77 5.37 22.69 1.48
C ARG A 77 4.15 23.07 0.65
N VAL A 78 3.18 23.70 1.29
CA VAL A 78 1.93 24.17 0.67
C VAL A 78 2.18 25.03 -0.58
N LYS A 79 3.21 25.90 -0.57
CA LYS A 79 3.55 26.73 -1.75
C LYS A 79 3.92 25.87 -2.97
N ASP A 80 4.65 24.78 -2.75
CA ASP A 80 5.16 23.91 -3.81
C ASP A 80 4.01 23.09 -4.40
N LEU A 81 3.03 22.71 -3.56
CA LEU A 81 1.79 22.09 -4.00
C LEU A 81 0.96 23.00 -4.92
N PHE A 82 0.78 24.28 -4.53
CA PHE A 82 0.06 25.24 -5.37
C PHE A 82 0.79 25.54 -6.68
N ALA A 83 2.12 25.51 -6.70
CA ALA A 83 2.91 25.73 -7.92
C ALA A 83 2.63 24.66 -9.01
N VAL A 84 2.31 23.43 -8.60
CA VAL A 84 1.99 22.32 -9.52
C VAL A 84 0.50 21.97 -9.57
N GLY A 85 -0.36 22.75 -8.91
CA GLY A 85 -1.76 22.38 -8.65
C GLY A 85 -2.58 22.07 -9.90
N ARG A 86 -2.43 22.85 -10.97
CA ARG A 86 -3.15 22.59 -12.23
C ARG A 86 -2.74 21.26 -12.86
N THR A 87 -1.45 20.96 -12.88
CA THR A 87 -0.93 19.69 -13.39
C THR A 87 -1.38 18.54 -12.49
N ALA A 88 -1.31 18.69 -11.17
CA ALA A 88 -1.73 17.69 -10.22
C ALA A 88 -3.22 17.33 -10.37
N VAL A 89 -4.10 18.33 -10.55
CA VAL A 89 -5.54 18.09 -10.78
C VAL A 89 -5.77 17.37 -12.11
N LEU A 90 -5.11 17.79 -13.19
CA LEU A 90 -5.24 17.12 -14.49
C LEU A 90 -4.76 15.66 -14.43
N VAL A 91 -3.61 15.42 -13.79
CA VAL A 91 -3.07 14.06 -13.60
C VAL A 91 -3.98 13.23 -12.71
N GLY A 92 -4.58 13.80 -11.66
CA GLY A 92 -5.54 13.10 -10.81
C GLY A 92 -6.81 12.69 -11.56
N ILE A 93 -7.40 13.61 -12.32
CA ILE A 93 -8.62 13.34 -13.10
C ILE A 93 -8.34 12.34 -14.22
N LEU A 94 -7.31 12.57 -15.03
CA LEU A 94 -6.96 11.67 -16.14
C LEU A 94 -6.47 10.32 -15.62
N GLY A 95 -5.68 10.31 -14.55
CA GLY A 95 -5.18 9.11 -13.90
C GLY A 95 -6.28 8.27 -13.24
N ALA A 96 -7.43 8.85 -12.92
CA ALA A 96 -8.62 8.12 -12.48
C ALA A 96 -9.49 7.68 -13.66
N MET A 97 -9.81 8.60 -14.57
CA MET A 97 -10.73 8.32 -15.68
C MET A 97 -10.17 7.31 -16.68
N LEU A 98 -8.85 7.34 -16.96
CA LEU A 98 -8.24 6.43 -17.93
C LEU A 98 -8.29 4.96 -17.47
N PRO A 99 -7.81 4.57 -16.28
CA PRO A 99 -7.92 3.19 -15.81
C PRO A 99 -9.37 2.72 -15.69
N LEU A 100 -10.30 3.59 -15.29
CA LEU A 100 -11.71 3.25 -15.21
C LEU A 100 -12.28 2.90 -16.59
N VAL A 101 -12.08 3.77 -17.59
CA VAL A 101 -12.60 3.55 -18.95
C VAL A 101 -11.93 2.35 -19.60
N LEU A 102 -10.60 2.22 -19.47
CA LEU A 102 -9.84 1.10 -20.04
C LEU A 102 -10.19 -0.24 -19.37
N GLY A 103 -10.31 -0.25 -18.04
CA GLY A 103 -10.72 -1.44 -17.28
C GLY A 103 -12.13 -1.89 -17.67
N PHE A 104 -13.08 -0.95 -17.77
CA PHE A 104 -14.44 -1.25 -18.19
C PHE A 104 -14.47 -1.77 -19.63
N ALA A 105 -13.82 -1.06 -20.56
CA ALA A 105 -13.78 -1.45 -21.97
C ALA A 105 -13.17 -2.85 -22.15
N CYS A 106 -12.06 -3.14 -21.47
CA CYS A 106 -11.41 -4.45 -21.51
C CYS A 106 -12.38 -5.58 -21.09
N MET A 107 -13.04 -5.43 -19.95
CA MET A 107 -13.99 -6.43 -19.44
C MET A 107 -15.22 -6.56 -20.34
N PHE A 108 -15.73 -5.44 -20.85
CA PHE A 108 -16.87 -5.44 -21.75
C PHE A 108 -16.56 -6.16 -23.08
N PHE A 109 -15.37 -5.93 -23.65
CA PHE A 109 -14.93 -6.62 -24.87
C PHE A 109 -14.61 -8.09 -24.66
N LEU A 110 -14.29 -8.50 -23.43
CA LEU A 110 -14.16 -9.92 -23.05
C LEU A 110 -15.53 -10.61 -22.87
N GLY A 111 -16.64 -9.90 -23.00
CA GLY A 111 -17.99 -10.45 -22.96
C GLY A 111 -18.64 -10.48 -21.57
N TYR A 112 -18.05 -9.81 -20.58
CA TYR A 112 -18.64 -9.69 -19.25
C TYR A 112 -19.82 -8.71 -19.22
N GLN A 113 -20.72 -8.87 -18.26
CA GLN A 113 -21.88 -8.00 -18.12
C GLN A 113 -21.47 -6.58 -17.68
N PHE A 114 -22.36 -5.60 -17.91
CA PHE A 114 -22.10 -4.20 -17.56
C PHE A 114 -21.68 -4.00 -16.09
N VAL A 115 -22.40 -4.64 -15.16
CA VAL A 115 -22.14 -4.51 -13.72
C VAL A 115 -20.80 -5.14 -13.34
N GLU A 116 -20.46 -6.30 -13.90
CA GLU A 116 -19.18 -6.99 -13.65
C GLU A 116 -18.00 -6.17 -14.21
N SER A 117 -18.17 -5.63 -15.43
CA SER A 117 -17.18 -4.79 -16.08
C SER A 117 -16.93 -3.50 -15.28
N LEU A 118 -18.00 -2.88 -14.79
CA LEU A 118 -17.91 -1.67 -13.95
C LEU A 118 -17.30 -1.99 -12.58
N PHE A 119 -17.61 -3.15 -12.00
CA PHE A 119 -17.04 -3.59 -10.74
C PHE A 119 -15.52 -3.72 -10.83
N VAL A 120 -15.02 -4.43 -11.84
CA VAL A 120 -13.57 -4.59 -12.06
C VAL A 120 -12.91 -3.25 -12.40
N ALA A 121 -13.53 -2.44 -13.25
CA ALA A 121 -13.02 -1.11 -13.59
C ALA A 121 -12.84 -0.22 -12.36
N THR A 122 -13.81 -0.23 -11.44
CA THR A 122 -13.76 0.53 -10.20
C THR A 122 -12.77 -0.07 -9.20
N ALA A 123 -12.59 -1.39 -9.19
CA ALA A 123 -11.59 -2.05 -8.35
C ALA A 123 -10.15 -1.63 -8.73
N VAL A 124 -9.85 -1.53 -10.03
CA VAL A 124 -8.53 -1.12 -10.55
C VAL A 124 -8.30 0.39 -10.41
N LEU A 125 -9.36 1.19 -10.23
CA LEU A 125 -9.27 2.64 -10.01
C LEU A 125 -8.54 3.02 -8.71
N ALA A 126 -8.65 2.19 -7.69
CA ALA A 126 -8.09 2.49 -6.36
C ALA A 126 -6.56 2.52 -6.40
N THR A 127 -5.97 3.69 -6.16
CA THR A 127 -4.51 3.88 -6.10
C THR A 127 -4.04 4.06 -4.65
N SER A 128 -2.86 3.53 -4.32
CA SER A 128 -2.26 3.65 -2.98
C SER A 128 -1.16 4.71 -2.98
N VAL A 129 -1.52 5.95 -2.64
CA VAL A 129 -0.56 7.06 -2.49
C VAL A 129 0.50 6.72 -1.45
N GLY A 130 0.12 6.02 -0.38
CA GLY A 130 1.04 5.78 0.72
C GLY A 130 2.22 4.88 0.40
N ILE A 131 1.98 3.85 -0.42
CA ILE A 131 3.06 3.00 -0.93
C ILE A 131 3.92 3.80 -1.90
N SER A 132 3.31 4.56 -2.82
CA SER A 132 4.06 5.39 -3.79
C SER A 132 5.00 6.37 -3.09
N VAL A 133 4.54 7.06 -2.04
CA VAL A 133 5.40 7.99 -1.31
C VAL A 133 6.49 7.26 -0.53
N LYS A 134 6.16 6.15 0.12
CA LYS A 134 7.16 5.34 0.84
C LYS A 134 8.26 4.83 -0.10
N VAL A 135 7.90 4.40 -1.31
CA VAL A 135 8.86 4.02 -2.35
C VAL A 135 9.73 5.21 -2.77
N LEU A 136 9.15 6.39 -2.96
CA LEU A 136 9.91 7.60 -3.30
C LEU A 136 10.91 7.97 -2.19
N GLN A 137 10.50 7.93 -0.92
CA GLN A 137 11.38 8.19 0.23
C GLN A 137 12.48 7.14 0.37
N ASP A 138 12.18 5.86 0.09
CA ASP A 138 13.18 4.78 0.14
C ASP A 138 14.25 4.92 -0.97
N LEU A 139 13.94 5.63 -2.07
CA LEU A 139 14.83 5.82 -3.21
C LEU A 139 15.68 7.10 -3.14
N GLY A 140 15.39 8.04 -2.22
CA GLY A 140 16.16 9.27 -2.01
C GLY A 140 15.31 10.52 -1.82
#